data_AF-A0ABD7X9H2-F1
#
_entry.id   AF-A0ABD7X9H2-F1
#
_cell.length_a   1.000
_cell.length_b   1.000
_cell.length_c   1.000
_cell.angle_alpha   90.00
_cell.angle_beta   90.00
_cell.angle_gamma   90.00
#
_symmetry.space_group_name_H-M   'P 1'
#
loop_
_entity.id
_entity.type
_entity.pdbx_description
1 polymer ?
#
loop_
_entity_poly.entity_id
_entity_poly.type
_entity_poly.pdbx_seq_one_letter_code
_entity_poly.pdbx_strand_id
1 'polypeptide(L)'
;MDGEGLYNMDVDPAIYQDMKPWEMYYAGISSEDIGFVVGHYSKPIAPLLTRSAVDVPGRFGDLYLGTSYGAKTFSIPITIIADGADDYYRIHENMSKAFLDPFEEPGTVYPIVFGDDPHKAEYYGHFTEIPDPQFVAENVWTATTTLTFVCADPKGYLPEEDIQITEPVTNIEVKGNSETYPIIHAVMKKPTEHFGYVKDNEYVAVGVDKDYDTTDTNYIQDNEKWAYYDPCDSIDNFTVGQPTTFEITNGYHAGSVVSTGTAIKVADKNAKNPNGQRDYGKAVKKDTWHGPVITHDAVSNPTTDWEMSFRFDYQKFYSRSMGKLEMYLLDTDGKRRGRFAVKNGGTGRAPGVLFEFGNVTGYEAGKRHYFIGGETKPYAPKKGQHNGANKQVVITTKEKKKVTYYKKSGRTKVKKTKYVWETKTQARLKDYNNSSVFSDIFGQFDVRKVGDTVTWWIAKLSSQDNSPKEKLAQGTWKMSAEDQKKFDFTLSKVAFFMGKMDIVEDGLNPAKTYREHFMAITDLRVKNIINGGNSKKDKPSYILQKGDEIIIDCERKHVYINNEPVDYLTDIGSTFPTWNRKYNEKGTAEVAFFPDPGDAMDLEITYRPTYQ
;
A
#
# COMPACT_ATOMS: atom_id res chain seq x y z
N MET A 1 -9.04 -6.56 -4.36
CA MET A 1 -9.14 -8.03 -4.46
C MET A 1 -7.83 -8.46 -3.89
N ASP A 2 -7.79 -8.44 -2.57
CA ASP A 2 -6.55 -8.41 -1.81
C ASP A 2 -6.53 -9.75 -1.11
N GLY A 3 -5.77 -10.68 -1.67
CA GLY A 3 -5.57 -12.01 -1.11
C GLY A 3 -4.56 -11.95 0.04
N GLU A 4 -4.83 -11.10 1.04
CA GLU A 4 -4.14 -11.22 2.32
C GLU A 4 -4.55 -12.58 2.91
N GLY A 5 -3.54 -13.40 3.19
CA GLY A 5 -3.70 -14.80 3.54
C GLY A 5 -4.57 -15.00 4.78
N LEU A 6 -5.62 -15.80 4.60
CA LEU A 6 -6.50 -16.37 5.63
C LEU A 6 -5.78 -17.36 6.60
N TYR A 7 -4.49 -17.16 6.89
CA TYR A 7 -3.71 -18.00 7.81
C TYR A 7 -3.00 -17.23 8.94
N ASN A 8 -3.09 -15.89 8.99
CA ASN A 8 -2.43 -15.09 10.04
C ASN A 8 -3.38 -14.66 11.16
N MET A 9 -4.07 -15.62 11.78
CA MET A 9 -4.37 -15.50 13.20
C MET A 9 -3.39 -16.41 13.94
N ASP A 10 -2.14 -15.96 14.06
CA ASP A 10 -1.18 -16.57 14.98
C ASP A 10 -1.73 -16.37 16.40
N VAL A 11 -2.45 -17.38 16.88
CA VAL A 11 -2.80 -17.48 18.29
C VAL A 11 -1.50 -17.84 19.01
N ASP A 12 -1.10 -17.05 20.00
CA ASP A 12 0.11 -17.30 20.78
C ASP A 12 0.13 -18.77 21.24
N PRO A 13 1.09 -19.60 20.78
CA PRO A 13 1.14 -21.02 21.12
C PRO A 13 1.24 -21.27 22.63
N ALA A 14 1.67 -20.27 23.42
CA ALA A 14 1.68 -20.34 24.87
C ALA A 14 0.28 -20.57 25.46
N ILE A 15 -0.78 -20.16 24.77
CA ILE A 15 -2.18 -20.35 25.20
C ILE A 15 -2.54 -21.84 25.27
N TYR A 16 -1.88 -22.70 24.50
CA TYR A 16 -2.19 -24.13 24.45
C TYR A 16 -1.45 -24.99 25.49
N GLN A 17 -0.48 -24.42 26.22
CA GLN A 17 0.38 -25.19 27.13
C GLN A 17 -0.39 -25.80 28.31
N ASP A 18 -1.41 -25.12 28.80
CA ASP A 18 -2.22 -25.54 29.95
C ASP A 18 -3.52 -26.26 29.55
N MET A 19 -3.71 -26.56 28.25
CA MET A 19 -4.92 -27.24 27.76
C MET A 19 -5.06 -28.64 28.36
N LYS A 20 -6.20 -28.89 29.00
CA LYS A 20 -6.54 -30.20 29.56
C LYS A 20 -6.86 -31.20 28.43
N PRO A 21 -6.64 -32.52 28.62
CA PRO A 21 -6.90 -33.51 27.57
C PRO A 21 -8.33 -33.55 27.02
N TRP A 22 -9.31 -33.07 27.79
CA TRP A 22 -10.72 -33.03 27.42
C TRP A 22 -11.17 -31.65 26.91
N GLU A 23 -10.24 -30.79 26.50
CA GLU A 23 -10.51 -29.46 25.94
C GLU A 23 -10.19 -29.41 24.46
N MET A 24 -10.86 -28.51 23.75
CA MET A 24 -10.48 -28.08 22.40
C MET A 24 -10.52 -26.56 22.31
N TYR A 25 -9.68 -26.01 21.44
CA TYR A 25 -9.77 -24.62 21.02
C TYR A 25 -10.26 -24.56 19.57
N TYR A 26 -11.16 -23.63 19.29
CA TYR A 26 -11.62 -23.32 17.94
C TYR A 26 -11.75 -21.81 17.80
N ALA A 27 -11.14 -21.22 16.75
CA ALA A 27 -11.16 -19.78 16.53
C ALA A 27 -10.68 -18.96 17.76
N GLY A 28 -9.75 -19.52 18.54
CA GLY A 28 -9.24 -18.91 19.78
C GLY A 28 -10.15 -19.03 21.01
N ILE A 29 -11.30 -19.69 20.91
CA ILE A 29 -12.24 -19.90 22.03
C ILE A 29 -12.08 -21.32 22.59
N SER A 30 -11.91 -21.43 23.91
CA SER A 30 -11.83 -22.71 24.62
C SER A 30 -13.21 -23.36 24.78
N SER A 31 -13.29 -24.69 24.66
CA SER A 31 -14.49 -25.45 25.00
C SER A 31 -14.93 -25.27 26.46
N GLU A 32 -13.98 -25.01 27.37
CA GLU A 32 -14.27 -24.71 28.78
C GLU A 32 -15.05 -23.39 28.92
N ASP A 33 -14.69 -22.35 28.16
CA ASP A 33 -15.40 -21.07 28.16
C ASP A 33 -16.79 -21.17 27.53
N ILE A 34 -16.96 -22.07 26.55
CA ILE A 34 -18.25 -22.34 25.93
C ILE A 34 -19.16 -23.12 26.90
N GLY A 35 -18.60 -24.05 27.68
CA GLY A 35 -19.29 -24.86 28.68
C GLY A 35 -19.52 -26.31 28.29
N PHE A 36 -18.65 -26.90 27.47
CA PHE A 36 -18.68 -28.33 27.16
C PHE A 36 -17.29 -28.98 27.29
N VAL A 37 -17.29 -30.30 27.49
CA VAL A 37 -16.06 -31.11 27.52
C VAL A 37 -16.01 -32.05 26.34
N VAL A 38 -14.83 -32.26 25.80
CA VAL A 38 -14.58 -33.20 24.69
C VAL A 38 -14.54 -34.62 25.24
N GLY A 39 -15.38 -35.48 24.68
CA GLY A 39 -15.38 -36.91 24.97
C GLY A 39 -14.21 -37.62 24.30
N HIS A 40 -13.81 -38.78 24.82
CA HIS A 40 -12.79 -39.60 24.18
C HIS A 40 -13.32 -40.13 22.83
N TYR A 41 -12.58 -39.87 21.76
CA TYR A 41 -12.87 -40.42 20.43
C TYR A 41 -11.59 -40.79 19.69
N SER A 42 -11.73 -41.68 18.70
CA SER A 42 -10.64 -41.99 17.78
C SER A 42 -10.56 -40.87 16.75
N LYS A 43 -9.48 -40.08 16.79
CA LYS A 43 -9.19 -39.13 15.72
C LYS A 43 -9.00 -39.87 14.38
N PRO A 44 -9.42 -39.26 13.25
CA PRO A 44 -9.17 -39.82 11.93
C PRO A 44 -7.66 -39.90 11.66
N ILE A 45 -7.18 -41.10 11.33
CA ILE A 45 -5.76 -41.36 11.04
C ILE A 45 -5.37 -40.84 9.64
N ALA A 46 -6.33 -40.75 8.72
CA ALA A 46 -6.12 -40.33 7.35
C ALA A 46 -7.26 -39.42 6.87
N PRO A 47 -6.99 -38.52 5.92
CA PRO A 47 -8.04 -37.85 5.18
C PRO A 47 -8.81 -38.81 4.26
N LEU A 48 -9.84 -38.31 3.57
CA LEU A 48 -10.55 -39.06 2.55
C LEU A 48 -9.57 -39.52 1.44
N LEU A 49 -9.49 -40.83 1.20
CA LEU A 49 -8.63 -41.41 0.18
C LEU A 49 -9.45 -41.84 -1.05
N THR A 50 -9.12 -41.28 -2.21
CA THR A 50 -9.74 -41.67 -3.49
C THR A 50 -8.73 -42.38 -4.35
N ARG A 51 -9.01 -43.65 -4.67
CA ARG A 51 -8.14 -44.49 -5.51
C ARG A 51 -8.39 -44.20 -6.99
N SER A 52 -7.32 -43.91 -7.73
CA SER A 52 -7.32 -43.82 -9.19
C SER A 52 -6.82 -45.14 -9.79
N ALA A 53 -7.66 -45.80 -10.59
CA ALA A 53 -7.31 -47.04 -11.26
C ALA A 53 -8.03 -47.17 -12.61
N VAL A 54 -7.42 -47.92 -13.54
CA VAL A 54 -7.99 -48.21 -14.88
C VAL A 54 -8.08 -49.71 -15.09
N ASP A 55 -9.27 -50.18 -15.45
CA ASP A 55 -9.47 -51.58 -15.86
C ASP A 55 -8.88 -51.82 -17.26
N VAL A 56 -8.00 -52.81 -17.37
CA VAL A 56 -7.40 -53.21 -18.65
C VAL A 56 -8.05 -54.53 -19.09
N PRO A 57 -8.84 -54.56 -20.18
CA PRO A 57 -9.51 -55.77 -20.64
C PRO A 57 -8.53 -56.93 -20.89
N GLY A 58 -8.84 -58.11 -20.33
CA GLY A 58 -8.03 -59.32 -20.49
C GLY A 58 -6.88 -59.47 -19.48
N ARG A 59 -6.70 -58.52 -18.55
CA ARG A 59 -5.75 -58.62 -17.43
C ARG A 59 -6.50 -58.95 -16.13
N PHE A 60 -5.94 -59.81 -15.29
CA PHE A 60 -6.39 -59.94 -13.91
C PHE A 60 -5.95 -58.73 -13.10
N GLY A 61 -6.91 -58.01 -12.52
CA GLY A 61 -6.69 -56.78 -11.77
C GLY A 61 -6.65 -55.53 -12.65
N ASP A 62 -6.83 -54.38 -12.01
CA ASP A 62 -6.76 -53.06 -12.61
C ASP A 62 -5.35 -52.46 -12.50
N LEU A 63 -5.09 -51.40 -13.27
CA LEU A 63 -3.87 -50.63 -13.20
C LEU A 63 -4.04 -49.49 -12.18
N TYR A 64 -3.37 -49.58 -11.03
CA TYR A 64 -3.37 -48.51 -10.03
C TYR A 64 -2.51 -47.32 -10.50
N LEU A 65 -3.13 -46.14 -10.57
CA LEU A 65 -2.51 -44.89 -11.03
C LEU A 65 -2.17 -43.92 -9.88
N GLY A 66 -2.55 -44.25 -8.64
CA GLY A 66 -2.27 -43.45 -7.46
C GLY A 66 -3.49 -43.24 -6.56
N THR A 67 -3.29 -42.54 -5.45
CA THR A 67 -4.33 -42.15 -4.50
C THR A 67 -4.33 -40.63 -4.37
N SER A 68 -5.50 -40.02 -4.48
CA SER A 68 -5.71 -38.61 -4.15
C SER A 68 -6.15 -38.49 -2.70
N TYR A 69 -5.53 -37.56 -1.98
CA TYR A 69 -5.86 -37.21 -0.60
C TYR A 69 -6.84 -36.03 -0.59
N GLY A 70 -8.00 -36.21 0.02
CA GLY A 70 -9.03 -35.19 0.16
C GLY A 70 -8.97 -34.46 1.51
N ALA A 71 -10.10 -33.86 1.89
CA ALA A 71 -10.26 -33.21 3.18
C ALA A 71 -10.21 -34.20 4.36
N LYS A 72 -9.83 -33.71 5.54
CA LYS A 72 -9.92 -34.43 6.81
C LYS A 72 -11.14 -33.96 7.60
N THR A 73 -11.92 -34.90 8.11
CA THR A 73 -13.13 -34.60 8.89
C THR A 73 -12.96 -35.05 10.32
N PHE A 74 -13.10 -34.13 11.27
CA PHE A 74 -13.13 -34.43 12.70
C PHE A 74 -14.57 -34.49 13.19
N SER A 75 -14.98 -35.65 13.72
CA SER A 75 -16.26 -35.83 14.39
C SER A 75 -16.02 -35.95 15.89
N ILE A 76 -16.21 -34.84 16.60
CA ILE A 76 -15.81 -34.65 18.00
C ILE A 76 -17.05 -34.85 18.89
N PRO A 77 -17.15 -35.95 19.65
CA PRO A 77 -18.21 -36.09 20.63
C PRO A 77 -17.97 -35.13 21.79
N ILE A 78 -19.01 -34.44 22.23
CA ILE A 78 -18.96 -33.51 23.34
C ILE A 78 -20.04 -33.85 24.38
N THR A 79 -19.76 -33.46 25.62
CA THR A 79 -20.75 -33.49 26.71
C THR A 79 -20.94 -32.08 27.24
N ILE A 80 -22.19 -31.61 27.18
CA ILE A 80 -22.64 -30.35 27.77
C ILE A 80 -22.97 -30.65 29.22
N ILE A 81 -22.28 -30.00 30.16
CA ILE A 81 -22.51 -30.17 31.60
C ILE A 81 -23.14 -28.88 32.10
N ALA A 82 -24.44 -28.93 32.40
CA ALA A 82 -25.21 -27.78 32.89
C ALA A 82 -25.82 -28.08 34.26
N ASP A 83 -25.78 -27.11 35.17
CA ASP A 83 -26.35 -27.22 36.52
C ASP A 83 -27.88 -27.09 36.55
N GLY A 84 -28.48 -26.59 35.46
CA GLY A 84 -29.91 -26.34 35.37
C GLY A 84 -30.34 -25.88 33.97
N ALA A 85 -31.64 -25.62 33.81
CA ALA A 85 -32.22 -25.19 32.53
C ALA A 85 -31.58 -23.90 32.00
N ASP A 86 -31.46 -22.87 32.84
CA ASP A 86 -30.93 -21.56 32.44
C ASP A 86 -29.46 -21.65 31.99
N ASP A 87 -28.68 -22.51 32.66
CA ASP A 87 -27.28 -22.78 32.32
C ASP A 87 -27.17 -23.53 30.99
N TYR A 88 -28.02 -24.53 30.77
CA TYR A 88 -28.08 -25.25 29.51
C TYR A 88 -28.36 -24.33 28.32
N TYR A 89 -29.32 -23.41 28.45
CA TYR A 89 -29.63 -22.42 27.41
C TYR A 89 -28.51 -21.40 27.21
N ARG A 90 -27.82 -20.99 28.28
CA ARG A 90 -26.64 -20.13 28.18
C ARG A 90 -25.52 -20.82 27.39
N ILE A 91 -25.24 -22.09 27.67
CA ILE A 91 -24.23 -22.86 26.93
C ILE A 91 -24.63 -23.00 25.45
N HIS A 92 -25.91 -23.25 25.15
CA HIS A 92 -26.41 -23.28 23.77
C HIS A 92 -26.21 -21.95 23.05
N GLU A 93 -26.48 -20.83 23.71
CA GLU A 93 -26.26 -19.50 23.15
C GLU A 93 -24.75 -19.25 22.89
N ASN A 94 -23.89 -19.67 23.82
CA ASN A 94 -22.43 -19.58 23.66
C ASN A 94 -21.94 -20.43 22.48
N MET A 95 -22.40 -21.68 22.37
CA MET A 95 -22.08 -22.56 21.24
C MET A 95 -22.54 -21.95 19.91
N SER A 96 -23.76 -21.40 19.86
CA SER A 96 -24.26 -20.74 18.66
C SER A 96 -23.40 -19.54 18.28
N LYS A 97 -22.96 -18.71 19.23
CA LYS A 97 -22.07 -17.56 18.97
C LYS A 97 -20.66 -17.98 18.56
N ALA A 98 -20.16 -19.08 19.09
CA ALA A 98 -18.80 -19.56 18.83
C ALA A 98 -18.68 -20.24 17.46
N PHE A 99 -19.72 -20.94 17.00
CA PHE A 99 -19.66 -21.76 15.78
C PHE A 99 -20.43 -21.18 14.59
N LEU A 100 -21.38 -20.27 14.80
CA LEU A 100 -22.22 -19.72 13.75
C LEU A 100 -22.03 -18.19 13.63
N ASP A 101 -21.37 -17.76 12.56
CA ASP A 101 -21.33 -16.35 12.16
C ASP A 101 -22.04 -16.15 10.81
N PRO A 102 -23.24 -15.54 10.77
CA PRO A 102 -23.98 -15.32 9.52
C PRO A 102 -23.35 -14.23 8.62
N PHE A 103 -22.35 -13.50 9.09
CA PHE A 103 -21.64 -12.46 8.35
C PHE A 103 -20.22 -12.88 7.96
N GLU A 104 -19.86 -14.15 8.18
CA GLU A 104 -18.56 -14.70 7.83
C GLU A 104 -18.27 -14.60 6.33
N GLU A 105 -17.03 -14.25 6.00
CA GLU A 105 -16.57 -14.23 4.62
C GLU A 105 -16.45 -15.65 4.05
N PRO A 106 -16.98 -15.92 2.84
CA PRO A 106 -16.88 -17.25 2.25
C PRO A 106 -15.44 -17.74 2.12
N GLY A 107 -15.18 -18.95 2.62
CA GLY A 107 -13.86 -19.58 2.56
C GLY A 107 -13.00 -19.37 3.80
N THR A 108 -13.51 -18.68 4.82
CA THR A 108 -12.84 -18.54 6.12
C THR A 108 -12.69 -19.91 6.79
N VAL A 109 -11.50 -20.17 7.34
CA VAL A 109 -11.18 -21.35 8.14
C VAL A 109 -10.50 -20.89 9.43
N TYR A 110 -10.66 -21.66 10.50
CA TYR A 110 -10.12 -21.32 11.82
C TYR A 110 -9.19 -22.41 12.35
N PRO A 111 -8.23 -22.03 13.20
CA PRO A 111 -7.40 -22.99 13.90
C PRO A 111 -8.25 -23.81 14.88
N ILE A 112 -8.01 -25.12 14.86
CA ILE A 112 -8.53 -26.13 15.77
C ILE A 112 -7.34 -26.79 16.47
N VAL A 113 -7.32 -26.77 17.80
CA VAL A 113 -6.29 -27.45 18.61
C VAL A 113 -6.94 -28.38 19.61
N PHE A 114 -6.37 -29.57 19.77
CA PHE A 114 -6.90 -30.62 20.63
C PHE A 114 -6.05 -30.79 21.90
N GLY A 115 -6.71 -30.85 23.05
CA GLY A 115 -6.06 -30.96 24.36
C GLY A 115 -5.35 -32.30 24.58
N ASP A 116 -5.84 -33.37 23.97
CA ASP A 116 -5.26 -34.72 24.03
C ASP A 116 -4.18 -34.96 22.97
N ASP A 117 -3.95 -34.02 22.04
CA ASP A 117 -2.79 -34.07 21.15
C ASP A 117 -1.51 -33.68 21.92
N PRO A 118 -0.50 -34.57 22.07
CA PRO A 118 0.74 -34.25 22.75
C PRO A 118 1.55 -33.15 22.06
N HIS A 119 1.38 -32.95 20.75
CA HIS A 119 2.09 -31.93 19.99
C HIS A 119 1.34 -30.59 19.90
N LYS A 120 0.05 -30.58 20.25
CA LYS A 120 -0.85 -29.41 20.12
C LYS A 120 -0.83 -28.82 18.69
N ALA A 121 -0.89 -29.67 17.68
CA ALA A 121 -0.87 -29.21 16.30
C ALA A 121 -2.14 -28.43 15.95
N GLU A 122 -1.98 -27.35 15.20
CA GLU A 122 -3.07 -26.53 14.68
C GLU A 122 -3.60 -27.12 13.37
N TYR A 123 -4.88 -27.44 13.34
CA TYR A 123 -5.60 -27.83 12.12
C TYR A 123 -6.48 -26.69 11.67
N TYR A 124 -6.47 -26.36 10.38
CA TYR A 124 -7.30 -25.28 9.83
C TYR A 124 -8.56 -25.85 9.20
N GLY A 125 -9.70 -25.59 9.82
CA GLY A 125 -10.98 -26.14 9.39
C GLY A 125 -12.15 -25.21 9.68
N HIS A 126 -13.32 -25.61 9.21
CA HIS A 126 -14.57 -24.92 9.48
C HIS A 126 -15.57 -25.89 10.11
N PHE A 127 -16.44 -25.35 10.95
CA PHE A 127 -17.56 -26.07 11.55
C PHE A 127 -18.63 -26.38 10.48
N THR A 128 -19.17 -27.60 10.47
CA THR A 128 -20.14 -28.03 9.44
C THR A 128 -21.48 -28.49 10.01
N GLU A 129 -21.48 -29.18 11.15
CA GLU A 129 -22.69 -29.83 11.65
C GLU A 129 -22.68 -29.97 13.18
N ILE A 130 -23.84 -29.69 13.78
CA ILE A 130 -24.19 -30.05 15.16
C ILE A 130 -25.59 -30.68 15.16
N PRO A 131 -25.72 -32.00 15.40
CA PRO A 131 -27.00 -32.63 15.65
C PRO A 131 -27.63 -32.12 16.97
N ASP A 132 -28.96 -32.21 17.07
CA ASP A 132 -29.70 -31.84 18.29
C ASP A 132 -29.14 -32.61 19.52
N PRO A 133 -28.71 -31.92 20.59
CA PRO A 133 -28.17 -32.58 21.77
C PRO A 133 -29.18 -33.52 22.44
N GLN A 134 -28.70 -34.69 22.83
CA GLN A 134 -29.50 -35.72 23.49
C GLN A 134 -29.19 -35.73 24.99
N PHE A 135 -30.22 -35.55 25.83
CA PHE A 135 -30.07 -35.61 27.28
C PHE A 135 -29.68 -37.01 27.75
N VAL A 136 -28.77 -37.10 28.72
CA VAL A 136 -28.22 -38.39 29.19
C VAL A 136 -29.19 -39.18 30.09
N ALA A 137 -30.14 -38.49 30.73
CA ALA A 137 -31.14 -39.08 31.61
C ALA A 137 -32.35 -38.14 31.78
N GLU A 138 -33.46 -38.69 32.27
CA GLU A 138 -34.64 -37.91 32.62
C GLU A 138 -34.35 -36.98 33.83
N ASN A 139 -34.80 -35.72 33.76
CA ASN A 139 -34.57 -34.68 34.78
C ASN A 139 -33.10 -34.27 35.00
N VAL A 140 -32.21 -34.54 34.03
CA VAL A 140 -30.81 -34.09 34.05
C VAL A 140 -30.57 -33.16 32.86
N TRP A 141 -29.88 -32.04 33.08
CA TRP A 141 -29.59 -31.04 32.05
C TRP A 141 -28.29 -31.30 31.28
N THR A 142 -27.60 -32.39 31.60
CA THR A 142 -26.43 -32.88 30.85
C THR A 142 -26.88 -33.51 29.53
N ALA A 143 -26.26 -33.10 28.43
CA ALA A 143 -26.57 -33.61 27.09
C ALA A 143 -25.29 -33.96 26.32
N THR A 144 -25.42 -34.82 25.33
CA THR A 144 -24.33 -35.24 24.43
C THR A 144 -24.70 -34.97 22.98
N THR A 145 -23.72 -34.55 22.19
CA THR A 145 -23.82 -34.45 20.72
C THR A 145 -22.44 -34.62 20.10
N THR A 146 -22.36 -34.58 18.77
CA THR A 146 -21.11 -34.68 18.01
C THR A 146 -20.96 -33.47 17.12
N LEU A 147 -19.88 -32.72 17.29
CA LEU A 147 -19.53 -31.60 16.42
C LEU A 147 -18.71 -32.11 15.22
N THR A 148 -19.06 -31.69 14.02
CA THR A 148 -18.29 -32.02 12.82
C THR A 148 -17.54 -30.81 12.31
N PHE A 149 -16.24 -30.98 12.07
CA PHE A 149 -15.36 -30.00 11.45
C PHE A 149 -14.68 -30.59 10.22
N VAL A 150 -14.54 -29.79 9.16
CA VAL A 150 -13.88 -30.21 7.92
C VAL A 150 -12.67 -29.31 7.67
N CYS A 151 -11.50 -29.95 7.56
CA CYS A 151 -10.23 -29.32 7.23
C CYS A 151 -9.91 -29.62 5.75
N ALA A 152 -9.91 -28.57 4.92
CA ALA A 152 -9.58 -28.72 3.50
C ALA A 152 -8.12 -29.14 3.32
N ASP A 153 -7.22 -28.54 4.10
CA ASP A 153 -5.88 -29.05 4.31
C ASP A 153 -5.91 -30.08 5.46
N PRO A 154 -5.54 -31.35 5.21
CA PRO A 154 -5.55 -32.38 6.24
C PRO A 154 -4.39 -32.31 7.23
N LYS A 155 -3.37 -31.47 7.00
CA LYS A 155 -2.15 -31.39 7.83
C LYS A 155 -2.39 -30.61 9.13
N GLY A 156 -1.68 -31.01 10.18
CA GLY A 156 -1.55 -30.23 11.42
C GLY A 156 -0.23 -29.44 11.40
N TYR A 157 -0.28 -28.20 11.86
CA TYR A 157 0.85 -27.25 11.82
C TYR A 157 1.36 -26.97 13.23
N LEU A 158 2.68 -26.99 13.40
CA LEU A 158 3.33 -26.47 14.60
C LEU A 158 3.77 -25.00 14.40
N PRO A 159 4.19 -24.32 15.48
CA PRO A 159 4.79 -23.00 15.38
C PRO A 159 5.97 -22.97 14.41
N GLU A 160 6.18 -21.81 13.79
CA GLU A 160 7.29 -21.56 12.88
C GLU A 160 8.64 -21.76 13.57
N GLU A 161 9.60 -22.27 12.80
CA GLU A 161 11.00 -22.37 13.21
C GLU A 161 11.88 -21.60 12.24
N ASP A 162 12.68 -20.69 12.81
CA ASP A 162 13.68 -19.91 12.09
C ASP A 162 15.07 -20.55 12.22
N ILE A 163 15.73 -20.72 11.09
CA ILE A 163 17.07 -21.30 11.00
C ILE A 163 17.98 -20.32 10.28
N GLN A 164 19.04 -19.91 10.96
CA GLN A 164 20.10 -19.09 10.39
C GLN A 164 21.13 -19.97 9.69
N ILE A 165 21.44 -19.66 8.43
CA ILE A 165 22.40 -20.41 7.62
C ILE A 165 23.63 -19.55 7.35
N THR A 166 24.79 -20.05 7.76
CA THR A 166 26.08 -19.37 7.55
C THR A 166 27.01 -20.12 6.61
N GLU A 167 26.74 -21.39 6.34
CA GLU A 167 27.59 -22.26 5.53
C GLU A 167 26.96 -22.50 4.14
N PRO A 168 27.78 -22.69 3.08
CA PRO A 168 27.31 -22.89 1.70
C PRO A 168 26.45 -24.14 1.51
N VAL A 169 26.72 -25.20 2.28
CA VAL A 169 25.94 -26.43 2.30
C VAL A 169 25.64 -26.75 3.75
N THR A 170 24.35 -26.91 4.09
CA THR A 170 23.90 -27.17 5.46
C THR A 170 22.92 -28.33 5.48
N ASN A 171 23.08 -29.22 6.46
CA ASN A 171 22.12 -30.27 6.77
C ASN A 171 21.20 -29.80 7.90
N ILE A 172 19.92 -29.62 7.59
CA ILE A 172 18.91 -29.09 8.51
C ILE A 172 18.10 -30.26 9.08
N GLU A 173 17.95 -30.35 10.40
CA GLU A 173 17.01 -31.30 11.01
C GLU A 173 15.57 -30.77 10.93
N VAL A 174 14.74 -31.36 10.07
CA VAL A 174 13.36 -30.92 9.80
C VAL A 174 12.38 -31.67 10.68
N LYS A 175 11.69 -30.96 11.58
CA LYS A 175 10.67 -31.55 12.45
C LYS A 175 9.37 -31.85 11.70
N GLY A 176 8.56 -32.73 12.27
CA GLY A 176 7.30 -33.19 11.67
C GLY A 176 7.45 -34.50 10.89
N ASN A 177 6.32 -35.03 10.41
CA ASN A 177 6.26 -36.28 9.64
C ASN A 177 5.50 -36.13 8.32
N SER A 178 5.13 -34.90 7.95
CA SER A 178 4.46 -34.56 6.70
C SER A 178 5.30 -33.57 5.89
N GLU A 179 4.87 -33.34 4.65
CA GLU A 179 5.51 -32.37 3.75
C GLU A 179 5.36 -30.94 4.28
N THR A 180 6.46 -30.21 4.33
CA THR A 180 6.52 -28.79 4.71
C THR A 180 7.20 -27.94 3.63
N TYR A 181 6.85 -26.65 3.61
CA TYR A 181 7.28 -25.68 2.60
C TYR A 181 8.14 -24.62 3.28
N PRO A 182 9.46 -24.57 3.01
CA PRO A 182 10.32 -23.55 3.58
C PRO A 182 10.13 -22.19 2.88
N ILE A 183 10.34 -21.12 3.62
CA ILE A 183 10.49 -19.75 3.13
C ILE A 183 11.94 -19.37 3.30
N ILE A 184 12.63 -19.07 2.20
CA ILE A 184 14.03 -18.67 2.20
C ILE A 184 14.07 -17.16 2.12
N HIS A 185 14.71 -16.52 3.10
CA HIS A 185 14.85 -15.08 3.18
C HIS A 185 16.33 -14.71 3.25
N ALA A 186 16.83 -13.94 2.29
CA ALA A 186 18.22 -13.51 2.27
C ALA A 186 18.36 -11.99 2.08
N VAL A 187 19.24 -11.38 2.87
CA VAL A 187 19.63 -9.97 2.76
C VAL A 187 21.04 -9.87 2.21
N MET A 188 21.18 -9.24 1.04
CA MET A 188 22.44 -9.25 0.29
C MET A 188 23.47 -8.29 0.88
N LYS A 189 24.71 -8.74 1.08
CA LYS A 189 25.84 -7.90 1.53
C LYS A 189 26.67 -7.35 0.37
N LYS A 190 26.56 -7.95 -0.82
CA LYS A 190 27.29 -7.59 -2.05
C LYS A 190 26.36 -7.68 -3.26
N PRO A 191 26.61 -6.92 -4.34
CA PRO A 191 25.87 -7.07 -5.59
C PRO A 191 26.06 -8.46 -6.20
N THR A 192 24.96 -9.07 -6.66
CA THR A 192 24.90 -10.46 -7.10
C THR A 192 24.12 -10.58 -8.41
N GLU A 193 24.64 -11.39 -9.34
CA GLU A 193 24.08 -11.60 -10.69
C GLU A 193 23.14 -12.81 -10.77
N HIS A 194 23.24 -13.73 -9.80
CA HIS A 194 22.46 -14.96 -9.72
C HIS A 194 22.30 -15.39 -8.25
N PHE A 195 21.08 -15.79 -7.88
CA PHE A 195 20.78 -16.40 -6.59
C PHE A 195 20.20 -17.80 -6.82
N GLY A 196 20.71 -18.80 -6.11
CA GLY A 196 20.27 -20.18 -6.21
C GLY A 196 19.98 -20.77 -4.84
N TYR A 197 18.88 -21.51 -4.74
CA TYR A 197 18.54 -22.41 -3.64
C TYR A 197 18.40 -23.82 -4.21
N VAL A 198 19.18 -24.77 -3.69
CA VAL A 198 19.22 -26.15 -4.17
C VAL A 198 18.97 -27.10 -3.02
N LYS A 199 18.13 -28.11 -3.26
CA LYS A 199 17.92 -29.25 -2.38
C LYS A 199 17.86 -30.51 -3.23
N ASP A 200 18.84 -31.40 -3.06
CA ASP A 200 19.04 -32.59 -3.91
C ASP A 200 19.05 -32.24 -5.42
N ASN A 201 18.07 -32.72 -6.19
CA ASN A 201 17.89 -32.45 -7.62
C ASN A 201 16.82 -31.38 -7.89
N GLU A 202 16.24 -30.79 -6.85
CA GLU A 202 15.25 -29.72 -6.92
C GLU A 202 15.96 -28.38 -6.65
N TYR A 203 15.53 -27.32 -7.34
CA TYR A 203 16.16 -26.02 -7.18
C TYR A 203 15.20 -24.87 -7.45
N VAL A 204 15.59 -23.68 -7.00
CA VAL A 204 15.09 -22.39 -7.44
C VAL A 204 16.30 -21.56 -7.84
N ALA A 205 16.31 -21.08 -9.07
CA ALA A 205 17.37 -20.22 -9.60
C ALA A 205 16.76 -18.89 -10.06
N VAL A 206 17.41 -17.80 -9.70
CA VAL A 206 16.94 -16.43 -9.92
C VAL A 206 18.08 -15.64 -10.54
N GLY A 207 17.84 -15.07 -11.72
CA GLY A 207 18.90 -14.46 -12.53
C GLY A 207 19.63 -15.49 -13.40
N VAL A 208 20.82 -15.13 -13.85
CA VAL A 208 21.58 -15.92 -14.84
C VAL A 208 22.92 -16.37 -14.28
N ASP A 209 23.10 -17.68 -14.19
CA ASP A 209 24.42 -18.28 -13.99
C ASP A 209 25.25 -18.10 -15.28
N LYS A 210 26.55 -17.90 -15.13
CA LYS A 210 27.44 -17.21 -16.07
C LYS A 210 27.82 -17.99 -17.33
N ASP A 211 27.00 -18.95 -17.76
CA ASP A 211 27.37 -19.95 -18.78
C ASP A 211 26.50 -19.94 -20.05
N TYR A 212 25.89 -18.79 -20.41
CA TYR A 212 25.10 -18.71 -21.65
C TYR A 212 25.57 -17.69 -22.70
N ASP A 213 25.63 -18.24 -23.91
CA ASP A 213 26.10 -17.71 -25.18
C ASP A 213 25.54 -16.30 -25.49
N THR A 214 26.44 -15.40 -25.89
CA THR A 214 26.20 -13.98 -26.18
C THR A 214 25.21 -13.69 -27.35
N THR A 215 24.46 -14.69 -27.83
CA THR A 215 23.62 -14.62 -29.03
C THR A 215 22.13 -14.86 -28.80
N ASP A 216 21.65 -15.03 -27.56
CA ASP A 216 20.20 -15.19 -27.34
C ASP A 216 19.43 -13.86 -27.52
N THR A 217 18.63 -13.80 -28.59
CA THR A 217 17.79 -12.65 -28.95
C THR A 217 16.53 -12.50 -28.08
N ASN A 218 16.26 -13.42 -27.15
CA ASN A 218 15.11 -13.36 -26.23
C ASN A 218 15.45 -12.72 -24.86
N TYR A 219 16.62 -12.08 -24.76
CA TYR A 219 17.11 -11.40 -23.57
C TYR A 219 16.23 -10.22 -23.13
N ILE A 220 15.54 -10.35 -21.98
CA ILE A 220 14.86 -9.25 -21.31
C ILE A 220 15.54 -9.03 -19.94
N GLN A 221 16.37 -7.98 -19.83
CA GLN A 221 16.83 -7.45 -18.54
C GLN A 221 16.25 -6.04 -18.42
N ASP A 222 15.66 -5.75 -17.27
CA ASP A 222 15.14 -4.43 -16.94
C ASP A 222 16.25 -3.54 -16.35
N ASN A 223 16.82 -2.69 -17.20
CA ASN A 223 17.74 -1.61 -16.89
C ASN A 223 17.02 -0.34 -16.38
N GLU A 224 15.71 -0.38 -16.20
CA GLU A 224 14.87 0.72 -15.74
C GLU A 224 14.03 0.30 -14.53
N LYS A 225 14.68 -0.39 -13.57
CA LYS A 225 14.05 -0.86 -12.34
C LYS A 225 13.43 0.31 -11.57
N TRP A 226 12.24 0.07 -11.02
CA TRP A 226 11.65 1.00 -10.07
C TRP A 226 12.56 1.12 -8.86
N ALA A 227 13.06 2.33 -8.62
CA ALA A 227 13.75 2.70 -7.40
C ALA A 227 12.74 2.96 -6.27
N TYR A 228 11.51 3.33 -6.65
CA TYR A 228 10.43 3.62 -5.73
C TYR A 228 9.09 3.68 -6.46
N TYR A 229 8.04 3.17 -5.83
CA TYR A 229 6.65 3.35 -6.24
C TYR A 229 5.79 3.60 -5.00
N ASP A 230 4.98 4.66 -5.04
CA ASP A 230 4.00 5.01 -4.03
C ASP A 230 2.63 5.20 -4.68
N PRO A 231 1.62 4.38 -4.31
CA PRO A 231 0.25 4.57 -4.76
C PRO A 231 -0.46 5.74 -4.07
N CYS A 232 0.20 6.46 -3.15
CA CYS A 232 -0.34 7.58 -2.37
C CYS A 232 -1.61 7.21 -1.59
N ASP A 233 -1.70 5.98 -1.10
CA ASP A 233 -2.80 5.44 -0.29
C ASP A 233 -2.57 5.56 1.22
N SER A 234 -1.33 5.79 1.66
CA SER A 234 -0.96 6.14 3.03
C SER A 234 -0.02 7.34 3.07
N ILE A 235 0.03 8.01 4.22
CA ILE A 235 0.98 9.07 4.51
C ILE A 235 2.25 8.56 5.21
N ASP A 236 2.30 7.28 5.59
CA ASP A 236 3.37 6.73 6.44
C ASP A 236 4.76 6.82 5.78
N ASN A 237 4.80 6.79 4.44
CA ASN A 237 6.03 6.96 3.66
C ASN A 237 6.51 8.42 3.59
N PHE A 238 5.74 9.38 4.10
CA PHE A 238 6.00 10.80 3.97
C PHE A 238 6.26 11.48 5.31
N THR A 239 7.37 12.21 5.38
CA THR A 239 7.63 13.16 6.46
C THR A 239 6.81 14.43 6.24
N VAL A 240 5.89 14.72 7.16
CA VAL A 240 5.05 15.94 7.15
C VAL A 240 5.69 17.02 8.02
N GLY A 241 5.85 18.23 7.49
CA GLY A 241 6.35 19.36 8.28
C GLY A 241 7.24 20.31 7.49
N GLN A 242 7.65 21.43 8.11
CA GLN A 242 8.55 22.39 7.46
C GLN A 242 9.84 21.68 6.96
N PRO A 243 10.23 21.85 5.68
CA PRO A 243 11.46 21.28 5.20
C PRO A 243 12.65 21.97 5.87
N THR A 244 13.65 21.19 6.29
CA THR A 244 14.89 21.69 6.89
C THR A 244 16.00 21.86 5.86
N THR A 245 15.93 21.14 4.74
CA THR A 245 17.00 21.04 3.74
C THR A 245 16.76 21.86 2.47
N PHE A 246 15.54 22.35 2.26
CA PHE A 246 15.19 23.21 1.14
C PHE A 246 14.11 24.23 1.53
N GLU A 247 13.98 25.27 0.72
CA GLU A 247 12.98 26.33 0.93
C GLU A 247 11.83 26.22 -0.07
N ILE A 248 10.61 26.44 0.43
CA ILE A 248 9.40 26.56 -0.40
C ILE A 248 9.40 27.94 -1.07
N THR A 249 9.23 27.98 -2.40
CA THR A 249 9.32 29.26 -3.12
C THR A 249 8.15 30.19 -2.78
N ASN A 250 8.45 31.31 -2.10
CA ASN A 250 7.46 32.27 -1.58
C ASN A 250 6.36 31.60 -0.72
N GLY A 251 6.71 30.56 0.04
CA GLY A 251 5.76 29.89 0.90
C GLY A 251 6.38 29.22 2.12
N TYR A 252 5.53 28.65 2.95
CA TYR A 252 5.93 27.94 4.18
C TYR A 252 4.88 26.87 4.52
N HIS A 253 5.29 25.84 5.25
CA HIS A 253 4.38 24.79 5.70
C HIS A 253 3.35 25.29 6.72
N ALA A 254 2.09 24.90 6.51
CA ALA A 254 0.98 25.14 7.43
C ALA A 254 -0.13 24.11 7.18
N GLY A 255 -1.08 23.97 8.10
CA GLY A 255 -2.22 23.08 7.89
C GLY A 255 -1.82 21.61 7.89
N SER A 256 -2.64 20.77 7.26
CA SER A 256 -2.47 19.31 7.31
C SER A 256 -2.89 18.62 6.02
N VAL A 257 -2.33 17.43 5.82
CA VAL A 257 -2.69 16.47 4.76
C VAL A 257 -3.37 15.27 5.37
N VAL A 258 -4.13 14.55 4.55
CA VAL A 258 -4.78 13.30 4.91
C VAL A 258 -4.74 12.36 3.71
N SER A 259 -4.60 11.06 3.96
CA SER A 259 -4.81 10.06 2.93
C SER A 259 -6.31 9.73 2.76
N THR A 260 -6.72 9.42 1.53
CA THR A 260 -8.04 8.86 1.22
C THR A 260 -8.01 7.36 0.88
N GLY A 261 -6.88 6.69 1.08
CA GLY A 261 -6.65 5.30 0.62
C GLY A 261 -6.36 5.18 -0.89
N THR A 262 -6.35 6.30 -1.62
CA THR A 262 -6.11 6.37 -3.08
C THR A 262 -5.42 7.66 -3.51
N ALA A 263 -5.21 8.57 -2.56
CA ALA A 263 -4.61 9.87 -2.79
C ALA A 263 -4.20 10.51 -1.46
N ILE A 264 -3.12 11.28 -1.47
CA ILE A 264 -2.76 12.19 -0.39
C ILE A 264 -3.23 13.58 -0.79
N LYS A 265 -4.13 14.16 0.01
CA LYS A 265 -4.74 15.47 -0.26
C LYS A 265 -4.65 16.39 0.94
N VAL A 266 -4.90 17.68 0.73
CA VAL A 266 -5.09 18.63 1.83
C VAL A 266 -6.31 18.22 2.67
N ALA A 267 -6.13 18.17 3.98
CA ALA A 267 -7.17 17.74 4.91
C ALA A 267 -8.41 18.65 4.84
N ASP A 268 -9.56 18.10 5.18
CA ASP A 268 -10.78 18.87 5.32
C ASP A 268 -10.76 19.64 6.64
N LYS A 269 -11.06 20.94 6.60
CA LYS A 269 -11.12 21.76 7.83
C LYS A 269 -12.24 21.30 8.77
N ASN A 270 -13.26 20.66 8.22
CA ASN A 270 -14.32 19.99 8.96
C ASN A 270 -14.65 18.67 8.26
N ALA A 271 -14.29 17.55 8.89
CA ALA A 271 -14.52 16.20 8.36
C ALA A 271 -15.99 15.91 8.02
N LYS A 272 -16.95 16.60 8.67
CA LYS A 272 -18.39 16.46 8.37
C LYS A 272 -18.86 17.24 7.13
N ASN A 273 -17.98 18.02 6.50
CA ASN A 273 -18.25 18.76 5.27
C ASN A 273 -17.07 18.67 4.28
N PRO A 274 -16.87 17.50 3.62
CA PRO A 274 -15.74 17.26 2.72
C PRO A 274 -15.77 18.09 1.42
N ASN A 275 -16.89 18.75 1.13
CA ASN A 275 -17.03 19.72 0.04
C ASN A 275 -16.80 21.18 0.49
N GLY A 276 -16.39 21.36 1.75
CA GLY A 276 -16.20 22.64 2.41
C GLY A 276 -14.78 23.21 2.27
N GLN A 277 -14.35 23.92 3.32
CA GLN A 277 -13.00 24.50 3.42
C GLN A 277 -11.96 23.41 3.73
N ARG A 278 -10.75 23.62 3.25
CA ARG A 278 -9.59 22.75 3.45
C ARG A 278 -8.68 23.34 4.54
N ASP A 279 -7.87 22.51 5.17
CA ASP A 279 -6.90 22.93 6.17
C ASP A 279 -5.55 23.30 5.53
N TYR A 280 -5.52 24.46 4.88
CA TYR A 280 -4.26 25.08 4.41
C TYR A 280 -3.47 25.77 5.53
N GLY A 281 -3.93 25.70 6.78
CA GLY A 281 -3.41 26.52 7.88
C GLY A 281 -3.60 28.02 7.67
N LYS A 282 -2.97 28.83 8.53
CA LYS A 282 -3.09 30.30 8.51
C LYS A 282 -1.90 30.94 7.81
N ALA A 283 -2.14 32.04 7.08
CA ALA A 283 -1.14 32.98 6.60
C ALA A 283 -0.25 33.53 7.75
N VAL A 284 1.07 33.39 7.64
CA VAL A 284 2.09 33.95 8.55
C VAL A 284 2.50 35.33 8.06
N LYS A 285 2.50 35.53 6.73
CA LYS A 285 2.75 36.80 6.07
C LYS A 285 1.71 37.04 4.98
N LYS A 286 1.35 38.31 4.80
CA LYS A 286 0.50 38.73 3.67
C LYS A 286 1.20 38.39 2.34
N ASP A 287 0.42 38.02 1.33
CA ASP A 287 0.88 37.75 -0.04
C ASP A 287 1.91 36.60 -0.14
N THR A 288 1.87 35.64 0.81
CA THR A 288 2.69 34.42 0.80
C THR A 288 1.83 33.16 0.69
N TRP A 289 2.41 32.12 0.09
CA TRP A 289 1.75 30.81 -0.03
C TRP A 289 1.85 30.05 1.29
N HIS A 290 0.78 29.36 1.66
CA HIS A 290 0.73 28.54 2.87
C HIS A 290 -0.09 27.28 2.66
N GLY A 291 0.36 26.19 3.24
CA GLY A 291 -0.28 24.89 3.10
C GLY A 291 0.69 23.76 3.45
N PRO A 292 0.21 22.52 3.45
CA PRO A 292 1.02 21.42 3.92
C PRO A 292 2.14 21.11 2.93
N VAL A 293 3.20 20.52 3.45
CA VAL A 293 4.32 20.00 2.68
C VAL A 293 4.65 18.62 3.21
N ILE A 294 4.95 17.73 2.28
CA ILE A 294 5.30 16.34 2.55
C ILE A 294 6.57 16.03 1.79
N THR A 295 7.47 15.29 2.42
CA THR A 295 8.74 14.88 1.84
C THR A 295 8.82 13.37 1.87
N HIS A 296 9.08 12.76 0.73
CA HIS A 296 9.39 11.36 0.62
C HIS A 296 10.90 11.16 0.76
N ASP A 297 11.34 10.42 1.78
CA ASP A 297 12.73 10.36 2.22
C ASP A 297 13.59 9.29 1.54
N ALA A 298 13.01 8.42 0.69
CA ALA A 298 13.73 7.28 0.11
C ALA A 298 13.59 7.16 -1.42
N VAL A 299 14.73 7.20 -2.12
CA VAL A 299 14.94 6.49 -3.39
C VAL A 299 16.01 5.47 -3.07
N SER A 300 15.70 4.17 -3.12
CA SER A 300 16.70 3.14 -2.84
C SER A 300 17.76 3.16 -3.95
N ASN A 301 19.03 2.99 -3.56
CA ASN A 301 20.17 2.93 -4.48
C ASN A 301 20.21 4.06 -5.52
N PRO A 302 20.16 5.34 -5.11
CA PRO A 302 19.88 6.43 -6.03
C PRO A 302 21.00 6.59 -7.07
N THR A 303 20.64 6.57 -8.35
CA THR A 303 21.58 6.71 -9.46
C THR A 303 21.61 8.13 -10.03
N THR A 304 22.66 8.47 -10.77
CA THR A 304 22.72 9.74 -11.48
C THR A 304 21.74 9.80 -12.64
N ASP A 305 21.39 8.65 -13.23
CA ASP A 305 20.39 8.54 -14.30
C ASP A 305 19.10 7.98 -13.73
N TRP A 306 17.98 8.65 -13.98
CA TRP A 306 16.71 8.39 -13.30
C TRP A 306 15.51 8.86 -14.12
N GLU A 307 14.35 8.30 -13.83
CA GLU A 307 13.04 8.77 -14.30
C GLU A 307 12.14 8.98 -13.09
N MET A 308 11.45 10.11 -13.04
CA MET A 308 10.43 10.38 -12.02
C MET A 308 9.12 10.74 -12.72
N SER A 309 8.06 10.07 -12.30
CA SER A 309 6.69 10.32 -12.72
C SER A 309 5.81 10.52 -11.50
N PHE A 310 4.86 11.45 -11.56
CA PHE A 310 3.81 11.53 -10.55
C PHE A 310 2.49 11.99 -11.16
N ARG A 311 1.39 11.58 -10.52
CA ARG A 311 0.03 12.00 -10.86
C ARG A 311 -0.54 12.91 -9.80
N PHE A 312 -1.30 13.90 -10.24
CA PHE A 312 -1.89 14.90 -9.37
C PHE A 312 -3.27 15.34 -9.84
N ASP A 313 -4.11 15.72 -8.90
CA ASP A 313 -5.37 16.41 -9.16
C ASP A 313 -5.26 17.86 -8.70
N TYR A 314 -5.64 18.79 -9.57
CA TYR A 314 -5.68 20.22 -9.29
C TYR A 314 -6.99 20.80 -9.81
N GLN A 315 -7.87 21.22 -8.91
CA GLN A 315 -9.17 21.80 -9.25
C GLN A 315 -9.38 23.16 -8.60
N LYS A 316 -9.77 24.12 -9.43
CA LYS A 316 -10.13 25.48 -9.04
C LYS A 316 -11.65 25.65 -9.06
N PHE A 317 -12.29 25.63 -7.90
CA PHE A 317 -13.75 25.83 -7.83
C PHE A 317 -14.17 27.30 -7.75
N TYR A 318 -13.39 28.15 -7.09
CA TYR A 318 -13.68 29.58 -7.00
C TYR A 318 -12.77 30.38 -7.93
N SER A 319 -13.36 31.13 -8.88
CA SER A 319 -12.59 31.85 -9.91
C SER A 319 -11.52 32.79 -9.34
N ARG A 320 -11.79 33.42 -8.19
CA ARG A 320 -10.82 34.32 -7.54
C ARG A 320 -9.81 33.61 -6.64
N SER A 321 -10.06 32.36 -6.23
CA SER A 321 -9.13 31.63 -5.36
C SER A 321 -7.77 31.44 -6.01
N MET A 322 -6.74 31.30 -5.18
CA MET A 322 -5.36 31.07 -5.58
C MET A 322 -4.81 29.79 -4.94
N GLY A 323 -4.39 28.85 -5.78
CA GLY A 323 -3.76 27.60 -5.42
C GLY A 323 -2.40 27.45 -6.09
N LYS A 324 -1.57 26.60 -5.49
CA LYS A 324 -0.24 26.23 -5.97
C LYS A 324 0.11 24.82 -5.50
N LEU A 325 0.27 23.89 -6.44
CA LEU A 325 0.86 22.59 -6.21
C LEU A 325 2.30 22.62 -6.73
N GLU A 326 3.27 22.26 -5.90
CA GLU A 326 4.68 22.16 -6.29
C GLU A 326 5.21 20.76 -5.99
N MET A 327 6.08 20.26 -6.87
CA MET A 327 6.92 19.09 -6.65
C MET A 327 8.38 19.54 -6.71
N TYR A 328 9.19 19.06 -5.78
CA TYR A 328 10.61 19.34 -5.65
C TYR A 328 11.42 18.06 -5.85
N LEU A 329 12.40 18.11 -6.76
CA LEU A 329 13.42 17.07 -6.92
C LEU A 329 14.59 17.44 -6.00
N LEU A 330 15.00 16.53 -5.12
CA LEU A 330 16.03 16.78 -4.12
C LEU A 330 17.22 15.82 -4.28
N ASP A 331 18.43 16.32 -4.04
CA ASP A 331 19.64 15.49 -4.00
C ASP A 331 19.81 14.72 -2.68
N THR A 332 20.93 14.02 -2.55
CA THR A 332 21.31 13.23 -1.36
C THR A 332 21.43 14.07 -0.09
N ASP A 333 21.70 15.37 -0.19
CA ASP A 333 21.73 16.28 0.96
C ASP A 333 20.32 16.84 1.27
N GLY A 334 19.29 16.42 0.52
CA GLY A 334 17.95 16.99 0.58
C GLY A 334 17.85 18.40 0.00
N LYS A 335 18.88 18.88 -0.72
CA LYS A 335 18.85 20.20 -1.36
C LYS A 335 18.04 20.12 -2.63
N ARG A 336 17.32 21.21 -2.91
CA ARG A 336 16.53 21.34 -4.12
C ARG A 336 17.40 21.36 -5.38
N ARG A 337 17.06 20.53 -6.36
CA ARG A 337 17.70 20.47 -7.68
C ARG A 337 16.73 20.73 -8.83
N GLY A 338 15.45 20.45 -8.63
CA GLY A 338 14.40 20.72 -9.61
C GLY A 338 13.09 21.10 -8.95
N ARG A 339 12.23 21.77 -9.72
CA ARG A 339 10.89 22.14 -9.29
C ARG A 339 9.92 22.11 -10.46
N PHE A 340 8.80 21.42 -10.25
CA PHE A 340 7.60 21.53 -11.04
C PHE A 340 6.54 22.29 -10.22
N ALA A 341 5.73 23.14 -10.84
CA ALA A 341 4.58 23.71 -10.17
C ALA A 341 3.40 23.97 -11.09
N VAL A 342 2.19 23.70 -10.61
CA VAL A 342 0.93 24.22 -11.17
C VAL A 342 0.43 25.30 -10.23
N LYS A 343 0.25 26.52 -10.75
CA LYS A 343 -0.14 27.68 -9.91
C LYS A 343 -1.00 28.68 -10.65
N ASN A 344 -1.80 29.43 -9.90
CA ASN A 344 -2.47 30.62 -10.42
C ASN A 344 -1.48 31.75 -10.74
N GLY A 345 -1.66 32.40 -11.90
CA GLY A 345 -0.94 33.63 -12.27
C GLY A 345 -1.44 34.91 -11.57
N GLY A 346 -2.33 34.77 -10.58
CA GLY A 346 -2.98 35.83 -9.82
C GLY A 346 -4.47 35.58 -9.58
N THR A 347 -5.08 36.40 -8.71
CA THR A 347 -6.52 36.34 -8.37
C THR A 347 -7.38 36.49 -9.63
N GLY A 348 -8.34 35.59 -9.86
CA GLY A 348 -9.22 35.63 -11.03
C GLY A 348 -8.56 35.14 -12.34
N ARG A 349 -7.25 34.86 -12.32
CA ARG A 349 -6.49 34.41 -13.49
C ARG A 349 -6.46 32.89 -13.59
N ALA A 350 -6.26 32.40 -14.81
CA ALA A 350 -6.07 30.99 -15.08
C ALA A 350 -4.77 30.48 -14.43
N PRO A 351 -4.76 29.24 -13.91
CA PRO A 351 -3.53 28.56 -13.54
C PRO A 351 -2.73 28.12 -14.76
N GLY A 352 -1.44 27.90 -14.54
CA GLY A 352 -0.52 27.35 -15.52
C GLY A 352 0.59 26.56 -14.83
N VAL A 353 1.50 26.01 -15.63
CA VAL A 353 2.61 25.18 -15.18
C VAL A 353 3.95 25.89 -15.33
N LEU A 354 4.90 25.52 -14.47
CA LEU A 354 6.32 25.82 -14.65
C LEU A 354 7.13 24.57 -14.30
N PHE A 355 8.28 24.41 -14.96
CA PHE A 355 9.26 23.38 -14.63
C PHE A 355 10.67 23.93 -14.84
N GLU A 356 11.52 23.77 -13.83
CA GLU A 356 12.88 24.31 -13.81
C GLU A 356 13.85 23.40 -13.05
N PHE A 357 15.12 23.40 -13.44
CA PHE A 357 16.24 22.89 -12.64
C PHE A 357 17.02 24.05 -12.01
N GLY A 358 17.58 23.84 -10.82
CA GLY A 358 18.40 24.79 -10.08
C GLY A 358 18.24 24.71 -8.55
N ASN A 359 19.30 25.12 -7.85
CA ASN A 359 19.44 25.05 -6.39
C ASN A 359 19.24 26.40 -5.66
N VAL A 360 18.32 27.23 -6.14
CA VAL A 360 18.04 28.54 -5.50
C VAL A 360 16.54 28.81 -5.42
N THR A 361 16.13 29.55 -4.37
CA THR A 361 14.83 30.23 -4.27
C THR A 361 14.91 31.63 -4.89
N GLY A 362 13.85 32.08 -5.55
CA GLY A 362 13.84 33.38 -6.25
C GLY A 362 14.55 33.45 -7.62
N TYR A 363 14.40 34.58 -8.31
CA TYR A 363 14.91 34.78 -9.68
C TYR A 363 16.37 35.23 -9.66
N GLU A 364 17.31 34.30 -9.82
CA GLU A 364 18.72 34.61 -10.06
C GLU A 364 19.16 34.11 -11.44
N ALA A 365 19.58 35.03 -12.30
CA ALA A 365 20.03 34.72 -13.65
C ALA A 365 21.26 33.79 -13.62
N GLY A 366 21.25 32.73 -14.44
CA GLY A 366 22.37 31.79 -14.57
C GLY A 366 22.42 30.65 -13.54
N LYS A 367 21.53 30.65 -12.53
CA LYS A 367 21.43 29.57 -11.52
C LYS A 367 20.23 28.64 -11.71
N ARG A 368 19.40 28.91 -12.73
CA ARG A 368 18.21 28.13 -13.06
C ARG A 368 18.13 27.87 -14.55
N HIS A 369 17.69 26.66 -14.91
CA HIS A 369 17.30 26.30 -16.27
C HIS A 369 15.78 26.14 -16.31
N TYR A 370 15.09 27.02 -17.05
CA TYR A 370 13.63 26.95 -17.25
C TYR A 370 13.33 26.07 -18.46
N PHE A 371 12.62 24.98 -18.23
CA PHE A 371 12.11 24.13 -19.32
C PHE A 371 10.79 24.67 -19.89
N ILE A 372 9.94 25.20 -19.01
CA ILE A 372 8.62 25.73 -19.37
C ILE A 372 8.11 26.69 -18.31
N GLY A 373 7.44 27.76 -18.75
CA GLY A 373 6.81 28.73 -17.87
C GLY A 373 7.80 29.49 -16.98
N GLY A 374 7.27 30.29 -16.06
CA GLY A 374 8.04 30.99 -15.04
C GLY A 374 7.17 31.45 -13.89
N GLU A 375 7.79 31.91 -12.79
CA GLU A 375 7.10 32.21 -11.54
C GLU A 375 5.97 33.24 -11.67
N THR A 376 6.16 34.26 -12.51
CA THR A 376 5.20 35.35 -12.77
C THR A 376 4.34 35.11 -14.02
N LYS A 377 4.78 34.21 -14.90
CA LYS A 377 4.12 33.88 -16.17
C LYS A 377 4.13 32.35 -16.35
N PRO A 378 3.33 31.61 -15.58
CA PRO A 378 3.22 30.17 -15.76
C PRO A 378 2.65 29.88 -17.14
N TYR A 379 3.13 28.82 -17.78
CA TYR A 379 2.70 28.43 -19.10
C TYR A 379 1.31 27.78 -19.05
N ALA A 380 0.47 28.10 -20.02
CA ALA A 380 -0.73 27.30 -20.30
C ALA A 380 -0.91 27.18 -21.81
N PRO A 381 -1.30 25.99 -22.32
CA PRO A 381 -1.56 25.81 -23.74
C PRO A 381 -2.75 26.66 -24.18
N LYS A 382 -2.76 27.10 -25.44
CA LYS A 382 -3.89 27.86 -26.01
C LYS A 382 -5.20 27.06 -26.00
N LYS A 383 -5.11 25.75 -26.27
CA LYS A 383 -6.24 24.83 -26.22
C LYS A 383 -6.72 24.69 -24.76
N GLY A 384 -8.00 24.97 -24.51
CA GLY A 384 -8.58 24.96 -23.16
C GLY A 384 -8.39 26.25 -22.36
N GLN A 385 -7.76 27.30 -22.93
CA GLN A 385 -7.80 28.63 -22.33
C GLN A 385 -9.12 29.33 -22.63
N HIS A 386 -9.74 29.86 -21.59
CA HIS A 386 -10.93 30.70 -21.69
C HIS A 386 -10.66 32.02 -20.98
N ASN A 387 -10.75 33.11 -21.74
CA ASN A 387 -10.67 34.48 -21.22
C ASN A 387 -12.09 35.04 -21.15
N GLY A 388 -12.74 34.85 -20.01
CA GLY A 388 -14.11 35.33 -19.81
C GLY A 388 -14.18 36.86 -19.73
N ALA A 389 -15.39 37.40 -19.85
CA ALA A 389 -15.60 38.81 -19.55
C ALA A 389 -15.35 39.06 -18.06
N ASN A 390 -14.62 40.14 -17.75
CA ASN A 390 -14.36 40.56 -16.37
C ASN A 390 -15.68 40.74 -15.61
N LYS A 391 -15.81 40.11 -14.45
CA LYS A 391 -16.99 40.22 -13.57
C LYS A 391 -16.67 41.13 -12.39
N GLN A 392 -17.67 41.87 -11.92
CA GLN A 392 -17.60 42.56 -10.64
C GLN A 392 -18.25 41.68 -9.57
N VAL A 393 -17.48 41.31 -8.56
CA VAL A 393 -17.95 40.55 -7.39
C VAL A 393 -18.19 41.53 -6.26
N VAL A 394 -19.46 41.71 -5.87
CA VAL A 394 -19.83 42.54 -4.72
C VAL A 394 -20.05 41.63 -3.51
N ILE A 395 -19.37 41.93 -2.42
CA ILE A 395 -19.51 41.18 -1.15
C ILE A 395 -20.25 42.07 -0.17
N THR A 396 -21.34 41.55 0.39
CA THR A 396 -22.20 42.27 1.32
C THR A 396 -22.41 41.46 2.60
N THR A 397 -22.60 42.16 3.72
CA THR A 397 -22.97 41.58 5.01
C THR A 397 -24.15 42.33 5.60
N LYS A 398 -24.92 41.67 6.47
CA LYS A 398 -26.01 42.32 7.20
C LYS A 398 -25.47 42.94 8.48
N GLU A 399 -25.73 44.21 8.71
CA GLU A 399 -25.44 44.87 9.98
C GLU A 399 -26.74 45.25 10.70
N LYS A 400 -26.76 45.07 12.02
CA LYS A 400 -27.91 45.37 12.87
C LYS A 400 -27.82 46.84 13.29
N LYS A 401 -28.73 47.67 12.77
CA LYS A 401 -28.75 49.11 13.04
C LYS A 401 -29.95 49.46 13.92
N LYS A 402 -29.70 50.31 14.94
CA LYS A 402 -30.76 50.85 15.79
C LYS A 402 -31.41 52.03 15.08
N VAL A 403 -32.68 51.89 14.71
CA VAL A 403 -33.46 52.96 14.08
C VAL A 403 -34.56 53.44 15.02
N THR A 404 -34.84 54.74 14.94
CA THR A 404 -35.89 55.38 15.72
C THR A 404 -37.14 55.54 14.87
N TYR A 405 -38.31 55.24 15.43
CA TYR A 405 -39.60 55.53 14.82
C TYR A 405 -40.59 56.08 15.84
N TYR A 406 -41.65 56.74 15.39
CA TYR A 406 -42.69 57.28 16.26
C TYR A 406 -43.95 56.41 16.17
N LYS A 407 -44.47 55.96 17.32
CA LYS A 407 -45.75 55.24 17.41
C LYS A 407 -46.79 56.15 18.07
N LYS A 408 -48.01 56.21 17.54
CA LYS A 408 -49.13 56.91 18.19
C LYS A 408 -49.55 56.15 19.45
N SER A 409 -49.74 56.88 20.54
CA SER A 409 -50.37 56.39 21.77
C SER A 409 -51.36 57.47 22.22
N GLY A 410 -52.65 57.27 21.95
CA GLY A 410 -53.67 58.33 22.07
C GLY A 410 -53.44 59.49 21.10
N ARG A 411 -53.55 60.75 21.59
CA ARG A 411 -53.31 61.97 20.80
C ARG A 411 -51.82 62.36 20.66
N THR A 412 -50.89 61.64 21.31
CA THR A 412 -49.46 61.99 21.38
C THR A 412 -48.58 60.97 20.64
N LYS A 413 -47.49 61.43 20.02
CA LYS A 413 -46.49 60.57 19.37
C LYS A 413 -45.36 60.25 20.36
N VAL A 414 -45.06 58.97 20.56
CA VAL A 414 -43.97 58.52 21.45
C VAL A 414 -42.81 57.96 20.62
N LYS A 415 -41.58 58.39 20.92
CA LYS A 415 -40.34 57.91 20.30
C LYS A 415 -40.04 56.48 20.75
N LYS A 416 -39.89 55.56 19.82
CA LYS A 416 -39.52 54.15 20.05
C LYS A 416 -38.33 53.78 19.18
N THR A 417 -37.59 52.77 19.58
CA THR A 417 -36.44 52.25 18.83
C THR A 417 -36.66 50.80 18.46
N LYS A 418 -36.33 50.43 17.23
CA LYS A 418 -36.26 49.03 16.79
C LYS A 418 -34.91 48.76 16.15
N TYR A 419 -34.49 47.50 16.13
CA TYR A 419 -33.33 47.08 15.35
C TYR A 419 -33.81 46.61 13.99
N VAL A 420 -33.17 47.11 12.93
CA VAL A 420 -33.38 46.65 11.55
C VAL A 420 -32.05 46.13 11.00
N TRP A 421 -32.14 45.17 10.09
CA TRP A 421 -30.99 44.65 9.36
C TRP A 421 -30.83 45.46 8.08
N GLU A 422 -29.67 46.11 7.90
CA GLU A 422 -29.30 46.80 6.66
C GLU A 422 -28.16 46.03 5.97
N THR A 423 -28.17 46.04 4.64
CA THR A 423 -27.10 45.44 3.83
C THR A 423 -25.94 46.43 3.72
N LYS A 424 -24.76 46.03 4.18
CA LYS A 424 -23.51 46.78 4.05
C LYS A 424 -22.61 46.13 3.00
N THR A 425 -22.13 46.92 2.05
CA THR A 425 -21.10 46.46 1.11
C THR A 425 -19.75 46.44 1.81
N GLN A 426 -19.09 45.28 1.81
CA GLN A 426 -17.74 45.12 2.35
C GLN A 426 -16.66 45.37 1.31
N ALA A 427 -16.87 44.84 0.09
CA ALA A 427 -15.89 44.98 -0.98
C ALA A 427 -16.55 44.91 -2.36
N ARG A 428 -15.94 45.59 -3.34
CA ARG A 428 -16.20 45.42 -4.77
C ARG A 428 -14.91 44.94 -5.42
N LEU A 429 -14.93 43.73 -5.94
CA LEU A 429 -13.74 43.02 -6.41
C LEU A 429 -13.85 42.74 -7.90
N LYS A 430 -12.73 42.80 -8.61
CA LYS A 430 -12.65 42.42 -10.02
C LYS A 430 -12.30 40.95 -10.14
N ASP A 431 -13.09 40.19 -10.88
CA ASP A 431 -12.79 38.82 -11.26
C ASP A 431 -12.48 38.78 -12.76
N TYR A 432 -11.27 38.37 -13.13
CA TYR A 432 -10.92 38.24 -14.53
C TYR A 432 -11.67 37.09 -15.20
N ASN A 433 -12.15 36.11 -14.43
CA ASN A 433 -12.92 34.96 -14.92
C ASN A 433 -12.18 34.19 -16.02
N ASN A 434 -10.87 33.98 -15.80
CA ASN A 434 -10.01 33.22 -16.71
C ASN A 434 -9.85 31.79 -16.21
N SER A 435 -9.91 30.83 -17.13
CA SER A 435 -9.59 29.43 -16.90
C SER A 435 -8.63 28.89 -17.95
N SER A 436 -7.95 27.79 -17.62
CA SER A 436 -7.12 27.01 -18.54
C SER A 436 -7.41 25.53 -18.35
N VAL A 437 -6.75 24.67 -19.14
CA VAL A 437 -6.73 23.22 -18.90
C VAL A 437 -6.28 22.87 -17.47
N PHE A 438 -5.44 23.70 -16.84
CA PHE A 438 -4.96 23.49 -15.47
C PHE A 438 -5.93 24.00 -14.40
N SER A 439 -7.07 24.60 -14.78
CA SER A 439 -8.12 24.95 -13.81
C SER A 439 -8.82 23.71 -13.26
N ASP A 440 -8.81 22.62 -14.01
CA ASP A 440 -9.40 21.33 -13.67
C ASP A 440 -8.64 20.24 -14.44
N ILE A 441 -7.68 19.64 -13.75
CA ILE A 441 -6.78 18.65 -14.32
C ILE A 441 -6.54 17.52 -13.34
N PHE A 442 -6.84 16.30 -13.79
CA PHE A 442 -6.13 15.12 -13.35
C PHE A 442 -4.96 14.89 -14.32
N GLY A 443 -3.74 15.10 -13.84
CA GLY A 443 -2.55 15.25 -14.67
C GLY A 443 -1.45 14.28 -14.28
N GLN A 444 -0.56 14.02 -15.24
CA GLN A 444 0.68 13.28 -15.03
C GLN A 444 1.86 14.14 -15.51
N PHE A 445 2.92 14.20 -14.72
CA PHE A 445 4.18 14.82 -15.08
C PHE A 445 5.29 13.78 -15.01
N ASP A 446 6.10 13.74 -16.06
CA ASP A 446 7.24 12.85 -16.19
C ASP A 446 8.49 13.64 -16.55
N VAL A 447 9.58 13.29 -15.90
CA VAL A 447 10.92 13.80 -16.20
C VAL A 447 11.92 12.65 -16.14
N ARG A 448 12.77 12.58 -17.15
CA ARG A 448 13.78 11.55 -17.30
C ARG A 448 15.13 12.19 -17.59
N LYS A 449 16.15 11.78 -16.87
CA LYS A 449 17.53 12.24 -17.04
C LYS A 449 18.43 11.03 -17.28
N VAL A 450 19.11 11.00 -18.43
CA VAL A 450 20.07 9.96 -18.81
C VAL A 450 21.32 10.62 -19.36
N GLY A 451 22.45 10.45 -18.67
CA GLY A 451 23.69 11.13 -18.98
C GLY A 451 23.51 12.65 -19.04
N ASP A 452 23.78 13.23 -20.22
CA ASP A 452 23.67 14.67 -20.46
C ASP A 452 22.27 15.11 -20.93
N THR A 453 21.31 14.20 -21.05
CA THR A 453 20.03 14.49 -21.69
C THR A 453 18.88 14.40 -20.69
N VAL A 454 18.05 15.46 -20.65
CA VAL A 454 16.82 15.54 -19.87
C VAL A 454 15.63 15.60 -20.82
N THR A 455 14.68 14.68 -20.68
CA THR A 455 13.39 14.72 -21.36
C THR A 455 12.27 14.88 -20.34
N TRP A 456 11.20 15.56 -20.71
CA TRP A 456 10.06 15.74 -19.81
C TRP A 456 8.78 15.95 -20.60
N TRP A 457 7.65 15.66 -19.96
CA TRP A 457 6.34 15.96 -20.50
C TRP A 457 5.29 16.09 -19.40
N ILE A 458 4.19 16.77 -19.73
CA ILE A 458 3.00 16.86 -18.90
C ILE A 458 1.78 16.55 -19.76
N ALA A 459 0.88 15.72 -19.24
CA ALA A 459 -0.38 15.36 -19.90
C ALA A 459 -1.57 15.55 -18.97
N LYS A 460 -2.75 15.78 -19.56
CA LYS A 460 -4.03 15.57 -18.87
C LYS A 460 -4.42 14.12 -19.08
N LEU A 461 -4.73 13.42 -18.00
CA LEU A 461 -5.16 12.03 -18.06
C LEU A 461 -6.58 11.93 -18.62
N SER A 462 -6.79 10.91 -19.45
CA SER A 462 -8.09 10.59 -20.04
C SER A 462 -9.06 10.12 -18.95
N SER A 463 -10.29 10.65 -18.97
CA SER A 463 -11.33 10.23 -18.02
C SER A 463 -11.89 8.83 -18.27
N GLN A 464 -11.49 8.16 -19.36
CA GLN A 464 -11.97 6.82 -19.71
C GLN A 464 -11.06 5.72 -19.17
N ASP A 465 -9.74 5.93 -19.23
CA ASP A 465 -8.73 4.88 -19.01
C ASP A 465 -7.48 5.40 -18.27
N ASN A 466 -7.51 6.63 -17.76
CA ASN A 466 -6.38 7.29 -17.08
C ASN A 466 -5.08 7.32 -17.89
N SER A 467 -5.16 7.22 -19.22
CA SER A 467 -3.98 7.23 -20.09
C SER A 467 -3.51 8.67 -20.41
N PRO A 468 -2.19 8.92 -20.52
CA PRO A 468 -1.63 10.22 -20.88
C PRO A 468 -1.63 10.47 -22.41
N LYS A 469 -2.76 10.23 -23.08
CA LYS A 469 -2.87 10.27 -24.56
C LYS A 469 -2.54 11.64 -25.18
N GLU A 470 -2.95 12.74 -24.54
CA GLU A 470 -2.68 14.11 -25.02
C GLU A 470 -1.67 14.83 -24.11
N LYS A 471 -0.42 14.93 -24.57
CA LYS A 471 0.62 15.74 -23.91
C LYS A 471 0.32 17.23 -24.10
N LEU A 472 0.18 17.95 -23.00
CA LEU A 472 -0.07 19.40 -22.95
C LEU A 472 1.20 20.22 -23.24
N ALA A 473 2.36 19.69 -22.83
CA ALA A 473 3.68 20.20 -23.17
C ALA A 473 4.73 19.09 -23.00
N GLN A 474 5.83 19.21 -23.73
CA GLN A 474 6.98 18.31 -23.64
C GLN A 474 8.24 19.03 -24.10
N GLY A 475 9.40 18.52 -23.69
CA GLY A 475 10.67 19.07 -24.12
C GLY A 475 11.82 18.08 -23.96
N THR A 476 12.94 18.44 -24.58
CA THR A 476 14.21 17.74 -24.44
C THR A 476 15.30 18.78 -24.35
N TRP A 477 16.21 18.59 -23.39
CA TRP A 477 17.37 19.44 -23.19
C TRP A 477 18.61 18.57 -23.12
N LYS A 478 19.61 18.91 -23.95
CA LYS A 478 20.93 18.32 -23.90
C LYS A 478 21.87 19.29 -23.19
N MET A 479 22.40 18.88 -22.04
CA MET A 479 23.26 19.66 -21.18
C MET A 479 24.64 19.82 -21.78
N SER A 480 25.12 21.06 -21.86
CA SER A 480 26.54 21.32 -22.13
C SER A 480 27.41 20.83 -20.96
N ALA A 481 28.73 20.73 -21.15
CA ALA A 481 29.65 20.39 -20.06
C ALA A 481 29.59 21.39 -18.88
N GLU A 482 29.27 22.65 -19.14
CA GLU A 482 29.06 23.65 -18.08
C GLU A 482 27.73 23.48 -17.36
N ASP A 483 26.69 23.06 -18.07
CA ASP A 483 25.39 22.77 -17.49
C ASP A 483 25.44 21.53 -16.60
N GLN A 484 26.16 20.48 -17.02
CA GLN A 484 26.35 19.27 -16.21
C GLN A 484 26.97 19.61 -14.85
N LYS A 485 28.00 20.48 -14.81
CA LYS A 485 28.60 20.94 -13.54
C LYS A 485 27.60 21.65 -12.60
N LYS A 486 26.53 22.24 -13.15
CA LYS A 486 25.54 23.03 -12.40
C LYS A 486 24.30 22.22 -12.03
N PHE A 487 23.83 21.38 -12.95
CA PHE A 487 22.50 20.78 -12.94
C PHE A 487 22.51 19.25 -12.96
N ASP A 488 23.68 18.61 -13.03
CA ASP A 488 23.77 17.16 -12.79
C ASP A 488 23.63 16.87 -11.28
N PHE A 489 22.89 15.83 -10.94
CA PHE A 489 22.66 15.39 -9.56
C PHE A 489 22.07 13.98 -9.50
N THR A 490 22.33 13.32 -8.39
CA THR A 490 21.67 12.08 -7.97
C THR A 490 20.34 12.41 -7.30
N LEU A 491 19.22 11.92 -7.84
CA LEU A 491 17.90 12.10 -7.24
C LEU A 491 17.75 11.17 -6.04
N SER A 492 17.52 11.72 -4.85
CA SER A 492 17.41 10.93 -3.62
C SER A 492 16.07 11.10 -2.90
N LYS A 493 15.43 12.26 -3.04
CA LYS A 493 14.17 12.57 -2.34
C LYS A 493 13.25 13.39 -3.23
N VAL A 494 11.95 13.29 -2.98
CA VAL A 494 10.91 14.08 -3.67
C VAL A 494 10.03 14.74 -2.62
N ALA A 495 9.68 16.01 -2.79
CA ALA A 495 8.77 16.70 -1.87
C ALA A 495 7.63 17.38 -2.60
N PHE A 496 6.47 17.46 -1.97
CA PHE A 496 5.28 18.13 -2.50
C PHE A 496 4.80 19.22 -1.57
N PHE A 497 4.42 20.36 -2.13
CA PHE A 497 3.80 21.48 -1.42
C PHE A 497 2.42 21.79 -2.02
N MET A 498 1.38 21.82 -1.19
CA MET A 498 0.01 22.10 -1.61
C MET A 498 -0.46 23.40 -0.95
N GLY A 499 -0.22 24.54 -1.60
CA GLY A 499 -0.41 25.87 -1.03
C GLY A 499 -1.65 26.62 -1.51
N LYS A 500 -2.24 27.39 -0.61
CA LYS A 500 -3.17 28.49 -0.87
C LYS A 500 -2.46 29.83 -0.68
N MET A 501 -2.94 30.86 -1.36
CA MET A 501 -2.66 32.25 -1.01
C MET A 501 -3.98 32.94 -0.63
N ASP A 502 -3.99 33.61 0.52
CA ASP A 502 -5.15 34.38 0.98
C ASP A 502 -5.51 35.48 -0.02
N ILE A 503 -6.79 35.62 -0.28
CA ILE A 503 -7.39 36.66 -1.12
C ILE A 503 -8.17 37.64 -0.25
N VAL A 504 -8.67 38.73 -0.85
CA VAL A 504 -9.42 39.77 -0.12
C VAL A 504 -10.57 39.18 0.70
N GLU A 505 -11.26 38.18 0.15
CA GLU A 505 -12.35 37.44 0.78
C GLU A 505 -12.00 36.84 2.16
N ASP A 506 -10.77 36.35 2.34
CA ASP A 506 -10.31 35.71 3.58
C ASP A 506 -10.08 36.72 4.71
N GLY A 507 -9.71 37.96 4.36
CA GLY A 507 -9.46 39.05 5.31
C GLY A 507 -10.68 39.88 5.70
N LEU A 508 -11.88 39.57 5.18
CA LEU A 508 -13.11 40.29 5.51
C LEU A 508 -13.61 39.94 6.93
N ASN A 509 -14.49 40.78 7.50
CA ASN A 509 -15.09 40.53 8.81
C ASN A 509 -16.64 40.64 8.75
N PRO A 510 -17.39 39.52 8.77
CA PRO A 510 -16.90 38.14 8.75
C PRO A 510 -16.25 37.77 7.41
N ALA A 511 -15.30 36.82 7.43
CA ALA A 511 -14.65 36.31 6.24
C ALA A 511 -15.67 35.66 5.31
N LYS A 512 -15.51 35.84 3.99
CA LYS A 512 -16.40 35.22 3.01
C LYS A 512 -15.94 33.79 2.77
N THR A 513 -16.77 32.82 3.12
CA THR A 513 -16.54 31.41 2.81
C THR A 513 -16.76 31.13 1.32
N TYR A 514 -15.89 30.31 0.73
CA TYR A 514 -16.00 29.80 -0.63
C TYR A 514 -15.37 28.40 -0.71
N ARG A 515 -15.62 27.67 -1.81
CA ARG A 515 -15.01 26.36 -2.04
C ARG A 515 -13.56 26.53 -2.49
N GLU A 516 -12.64 26.07 -1.67
CA GLU A 516 -11.18 26.21 -1.87
C GLU A 516 -10.63 25.18 -2.86
N HIS A 517 -9.42 25.39 -3.37
CA HIS A 517 -8.81 24.46 -4.32
C HIS A 517 -8.77 23.03 -3.79
N PHE A 518 -9.01 22.08 -4.68
CA PHE A 518 -8.66 20.69 -4.45
C PHE A 518 -7.27 20.44 -5.01
N MET A 519 -6.40 19.87 -4.19
CA MET A 519 -5.05 19.47 -4.57
C MET A 519 -4.77 18.11 -3.94
N ALA A 520 -4.34 17.17 -4.76
CA ALA A 520 -3.98 15.83 -4.33
C ALA A 520 -2.85 15.27 -5.21
N ILE A 521 -2.07 14.36 -4.64
CA ILE A 521 -1.19 13.45 -5.36
C ILE A 521 -1.78 12.04 -5.26
N THR A 522 -1.68 11.25 -6.33
CA THR A 522 -2.36 9.95 -6.41
C THR A 522 -1.43 8.81 -6.83
N ASP A 523 -0.20 9.13 -7.21
CA ASP A 523 0.79 8.18 -7.71
C ASP A 523 2.14 8.91 -7.76
N LEU A 524 3.20 8.29 -7.23
CA LEU A 524 4.58 8.73 -7.39
C LEU A 524 5.42 7.52 -7.76
N ARG A 525 6.25 7.67 -8.78
CA ARG A 525 7.14 6.64 -9.28
C ARG A 525 8.53 7.21 -9.55
N VAL A 526 9.56 6.47 -9.15
CA VAL A 526 10.95 6.75 -9.49
C VAL A 526 11.59 5.48 -10.03
N LYS A 527 12.31 5.57 -11.13
CA LYS A 527 13.15 4.50 -11.68
C LYS A 527 14.61 4.90 -11.62
N ASN A 528 15.46 3.95 -11.25
CA ASN A 528 16.89 4.06 -11.50
C ASN A 528 17.15 3.56 -12.92
N ILE A 529 17.91 4.34 -13.68
CA ILE A 529 18.28 3.97 -15.05
C ILE A 529 19.73 3.50 -15.02
N ILE A 530 19.93 2.22 -15.32
CA ILE A 530 21.24 1.57 -15.33
C ILE A 530 21.69 1.41 -16.79
N ASN A 531 23.00 1.52 -17.05
CA ASN A 531 23.58 1.28 -18.39
C ASN A 531 22.96 2.10 -19.54
N GLY A 532 22.33 3.24 -19.24
CA GLY A 532 21.64 4.07 -20.24
C GLY A 532 20.24 3.58 -20.63
N GLY A 533 19.66 2.64 -19.88
CA GLY A 533 18.28 2.17 -20.01
C GLY A 533 18.11 0.92 -20.88
N ASN A 534 16.86 0.49 -21.04
CA ASN A 534 16.51 -0.76 -21.76
C ASN A 534 16.88 -0.73 -23.25
N SER A 535 17.30 0.43 -23.78
CA SER A 535 17.61 0.67 -25.19
C SER A 535 19.12 0.64 -25.52
N LYS A 536 20.01 0.41 -24.55
CA LYS A 536 21.47 0.26 -24.75
C LYS A 536 21.95 -1.03 -24.07
N LYS A 537 22.43 -2.03 -24.81
CA LYS A 537 23.04 -3.24 -24.19
C LYS A 537 24.22 -3.80 -24.96
N ASP A 538 25.25 -4.20 -24.19
CA ASP A 538 26.32 -5.13 -24.58
C ASP A 538 26.86 -6.01 -23.42
N LYS A 539 26.40 -5.92 -22.14
CA LYS A 539 26.91 -6.75 -21.02
C LYS A 539 25.87 -7.01 -19.90
N PRO A 540 25.96 -8.15 -19.16
CA PRO A 540 25.07 -8.46 -18.03
C PRO A 540 25.26 -7.49 -16.84
N SER A 541 24.20 -7.28 -16.05
CA SER A 541 24.22 -6.48 -14.81
C SER A 541 23.71 -7.28 -13.60
N TYR A 542 24.13 -6.88 -12.40
CA TYR A 542 23.66 -7.41 -11.12
C TYR A 542 22.13 -7.38 -11.00
N ILE A 543 21.53 -8.51 -10.59
CA ILE A 543 20.08 -8.61 -10.32
C ILE A 543 19.72 -8.15 -8.91
N LEU A 544 20.64 -8.34 -7.96
CA LEU A 544 20.54 -7.97 -6.56
C LEU A 544 21.69 -7.01 -6.23
N GLN A 545 21.42 -5.96 -5.48
CA GLN A 545 22.40 -5.02 -4.95
C GLN A 545 22.68 -5.31 -3.48
N LYS A 546 23.73 -4.69 -2.93
CA LYS A 546 23.94 -4.70 -1.48
C LYS A 546 22.74 -4.05 -0.78
N GLY A 547 22.15 -4.76 0.17
CA GLY A 547 20.98 -4.36 0.96
C GLY A 547 19.64 -4.82 0.38
N ASP A 548 19.62 -5.42 -0.82
CA ASP A 548 18.38 -5.99 -1.36
C ASP A 548 18.00 -7.26 -0.59
N GLU A 549 16.70 -7.45 -0.42
CA GLU A 549 16.08 -8.61 0.19
C GLU A 549 15.51 -9.52 -0.89
N ILE A 550 15.79 -10.82 -0.81
CA ILE A 550 15.18 -11.85 -1.66
C ILE A 550 14.43 -12.86 -0.81
N ILE A 551 13.19 -13.16 -1.21
CA ILE A 551 12.34 -14.14 -0.56
C ILE A 551 11.94 -15.20 -1.59
N ILE A 552 12.14 -16.47 -1.28
CA ILE A 552 11.62 -17.60 -2.05
C ILE A 552 10.56 -18.29 -1.18
N ASP A 553 9.29 -18.18 -1.60
CA ASP A 553 8.16 -18.83 -0.95
C ASP A 553 7.89 -20.16 -1.68
N CYS A 554 8.29 -21.28 -1.07
CA CYS A 554 8.09 -22.60 -1.68
C CYS A 554 6.65 -23.10 -1.59
N GLU A 555 5.81 -22.52 -0.73
CA GLU A 555 4.39 -22.88 -0.63
C GLU A 555 3.61 -22.28 -1.80
N ARG A 556 3.77 -20.96 -1.99
CA ARG A 556 3.10 -20.22 -3.06
C ARG A 556 3.83 -20.32 -4.40
N LYS A 557 5.08 -20.78 -4.40
CA LYS A 557 5.95 -20.92 -5.58
C LYS A 557 6.22 -19.59 -6.27
N HIS A 558 6.52 -18.58 -5.46
CA HIS A 558 6.84 -17.24 -5.92
C HIS A 558 8.18 -16.79 -5.38
N VAL A 559 8.86 -15.95 -6.16
CA VAL A 559 10.09 -15.28 -5.74
C VAL A 559 9.83 -13.80 -5.65
N TYR A 560 10.28 -13.17 -4.57
CA TYR A 560 10.17 -11.74 -4.35
C TYR A 560 11.55 -11.12 -4.19
N ILE A 561 11.74 -9.92 -4.75
CA ILE A 561 12.88 -9.06 -4.43
C ILE A 561 12.33 -7.74 -3.92
N ASN A 562 12.70 -7.36 -2.70
CA ASN A 562 12.19 -6.17 -2.02
C ASN A 562 10.64 -6.10 -2.05
N ASN A 563 9.98 -7.23 -1.73
CA ASN A 563 8.52 -7.45 -1.75
C ASN A 563 7.81 -7.38 -3.12
N GLU A 564 8.53 -7.25 -4.24
CA GLU A 564 7.95 -7.33 -5.58
C GLU A 564 8.15 -8.73 -6.18
N PRO A 565 7.10 -9.36 -6.76
CA PRO A 565 7.23 -10.65 -7.41
C PRO A 565 8.13 -10.55 -8.64
N VAL A 566 9.14 -11.41 -8.71
CA VAL A 566 10.13 -11.47 -9.78
C VAL A 566 10.17 -12.84 -10.46
N ASP A 567 9.03 -13.49 -10.60
CA ASP A 567 8.92 -14.80 -11.26
C ASP A 567 9.46 -14.76 -12.70
N TYR A 568 9.42 -13.59 -13.35
CA TYR A 568 10.00 -13.38 -14.68
C TYR A 568 11.54 -13.45 -14.71
N LEU A 569 12.20 -13.35 -13.57
CA LEU A 569 13.65 -13.57 -13.38
C LEU A 569 13.97 -14.98 -12.88
N THR A 570 12.95 -15.74 -12.49
CA THR A 570 13.11 -17.10 -11.98
C THR A 570 13.22 -18.06 -13.16
N ASP A 571 14.18 -18.99 -13.09
CA ASP A 571 14.35 -20.01 -14.11
C ASP A 571 13.05 -20.83 -14.23
N ILE A 572 12.58 -21.02 -15.47
CA ILE A 572 11.42 -21.84 -15.80
C ILE A 572 11.57 -23.30 -15.32
N GLY A 573 12.80 -23.76 -15.12
CA GLY A 573 13.12 -25.07 -14.55
C GLY A 573 13.01 -25.17 -13.02
N SER A 574 12.76 -24.04 -12.33
CA SER A 574 12.67 -24.01 -10.87
C SER A 574 11.48 -24.83 -10.35
N THR A 575 11.73 -25.67 -9.34
CA THR A 575 10.77 -26.66 -8.84
C THR A 575 10.19 -26.34 -7.46
N PHE A 576 10.76 -25.36 -6.75
CA PHE A 576 10.38 -24.96 -5.38
C PHE A 576 10.41 -26.15 -4.40
N PRO A 577 11.61 -26.58 -3.97
CA PRO A 577 11.79 -27.79 -3.17
C PRO A 577 11.00 -27.78 -1.86
N THR A 578 10.36 -28.90 -1.54
CA THR A 578 9.69 -29.15 -0.26
C THR A 578 10.52 -30.07 0.63
N TRP A 579 10.29 -30.03 1.94
CA TRP A 579 10.97 -30.90 2.90
C TRP A 579 10.04 -32.02 3.41
N ASN A 580 10.63 -33.12 3.91
CA ASN A 580 9.92 -34.29 4.43
C ASN A 580 8.94 -34.94 3.42
N ARG A 581 9.29 -34.99 2.13
CA ARG A 581 8.41 -35.49 1.07
C ARG A 581 8.43 -37.02 0.94
N LYS A 582 9.53 -37.68 1.35
CA LYS A 582 9.68 -39.14 1.28
C LYS A 582 9.86 -39.76 2.66
N TYR A 583 9.32 -40.96 2.85
CA TYR A 583 9.49 -41.76 4.07
C TYR A 583 10.95 -41.99 4.49
N ASN A 584 11.88 -41.94 3.53
CA ASN A 584 13.32 -42.12 3.76
C ASN A 584 14.09 -40.81 3.98
N GLU A 585 13.48 -39.65 3.77
CA GLU A 585 14.05 -38.32 4.06
C GLU A 585 13.93 -38.01 5.56
N LYS A 586 14.29 -38.98 6.42
CA LYS A 586 14.03 -38.94 7.87
C LYS A 586 14.65 -37.71 8.52
N GLY A 587 13.84 -36.65 8.61
CA GLY A 587 14.08 -35.48 9.42
C GLY A 587 15.33 -34.68 9.06
N THR A 588 15.94 -34.85 7.89
CA THR A 588 17.06 -33.98 7.47
C THR A 588 16.95 -33.54 6.02
N ALA A 589 17.15 -32.24 5.76
CA ALA A 589 17.24 -31.66 4.41
C ALA A 589 18.65 -31.09 4.20
N GLU A 590 19.37 -31.59 3.20
CA GLU A 590 20.62 -30.96 2.74
C GLU A 590 20.27 -29.85 1.75
N VAL A 591 20.68 -28.64 2.07
CA VAL A 591 20.41 -27.45 1.26
C VAL A 591 21.72 -26.76 0.91
N ALA A 592 21.77 -26.21 -0.30
CA ALA A 592 22.88 -25.43 -0.79
C ALA A 592 22.41 -24.10 -1.38
N PHE A 593 23.25 -23.07 -1.24
CA PHE A 593 22.93 -21.72 -1.70
C PHE A 593 24.02 -21.14 -2.57
N PHE A 594 23.62 -20.32 -3.52
CA PHE A 594 24.51 -19.53 -4.34
C PHE A 594 24.04 -18.07 -4.36
N PRO A 595 24.91 -17.06 -4.18
CA PRO A 595 26.30 -17.19 -3.72
C PRO A 595 26.36 -17.79 -2.32
N ASP A 596 27.54 -18.24 -1.89
CA ASP A 596 27.73 -18.84 -0.57
C ASP A 596 27.27 -17.86 0.55
N PRO A 597 26.48 -18.32 1.54
CA PRO A 597 26.11 -17.52 2.72
C PRO A 597 27.33 -17.03 3.51
N GLY A 598 27.10 -16.01 4.36
CA GLY A 598 28.14 -15.41 5.20
C GLY A 598 28.62 -14.07 4.65
N ASP A 599 29.64 -14.08 3.78
CA ASP A 599 30.26 -12.86 3.27
C ASP A 599 29.46 -12.18 2.14
N ALA A 600 28.55 -12.92 1.48
CA ALA A 600 27.74 -12.44 0.38
C ALA A 600 26.33 -12.03 0.80
N MET A 601 25.78 -12.64 1.86
CA MET A 601 24.42 -12.41 2.35
C MET A 601 24.25 -12.90 3.80
N ASP A 602 23.26 -12.34 4.48
CA ASP A 602 22.64 -12.93 5.68
C ASP A 602 21.45 -13.77 5.22
N LEU A 603 21.38 -15.04 5.65
CA LEU A 603 20.39 -16.00 5.15
C LEU A 603 19.64 -16.65 6.33
N GLU A 604 18.33 -16.57 6.26
CA GLU A 604 17.37 -17.17 7.19
C GLU A 604 16.39 -18.05 6.43
N ILE A 605 16.04 -19.19 7.02
CA ILE A 605 14.99 -20.06 6.50
C ILE A 605 13.96 -20.23 7.59
N THR A 606 12.71 -19.90 7.26
CA THR A 606 11.55 -20.12 8.14
C THR A 606 10.74 -21.28 7.59
N TYR A 607 10.31 -22.21 8.44
CA TYR A 607 9.41 -23.28 8.03
C TYR A 607 8.47 -23.68 9.17
N ARG A 608 7.30 -24.24 8.83
CA ARG A 608 6.35 -24.80 9.80
C ARG A 608 6.43 -26.32 9.83
N PRO A 609 6.81 -26.96 10.94
CA PRO A 609 6.74 -28.41 11.04
C PRO A 609 5.30 -28.91 10.84
N THR A 610 5.11 -29.92 10.00
CA THR A 610 3.78 -30.45 9.67
C THR A 610 3.61 -31.92 10.06
N TYR A 611 2.39 -32.27 10.48
CA TYR A 611 1.98 -33.61 10.89
C TYR A 611 0.80 -34.12 10.07
N GLN A 612 0.82 -35.42 9.75
CA GLN A 612 -0.24 -36.09 8.99
C GLN A 612 -1.49 -36.42 9.79
#